data_AF-A0A382PDU3-F1
#
_entry.id   AF-A0A382PDU3-F1
#
_cell.length_a   1.000
_cell.length_b   1.000
_cell.length_c   1.000
_cell.angle_alpha   90.00
_cell.angle_beta   90.00
_cell.angle_gamma   90.00
#
_symmetry.space_group_name_H-M   'P 1'
#
loop_
_entity.id
_entity.type
_entity.pdbx_description
1 polymer ?
#
loop_
_entity_poly.entity_id
_entity_poly.type
_entity_poly.pdbx_seq_one_letter_code
_entity_poly.pdbx_strand_id
1 'polypeptide(L)' 'MINRLDSIIASFAELMWGTPLLVLLLGGGVFFTLYCRFIPFRYVKHGFNILLGKYDNPNDPGQVNHFQALSSALA' A
#
# COMPACT_ATOMS: atom_id res chain seq x y z
N MET A 1 29.99 -28.74 -3.45
CA MET A 1 28.67 -29.04 -2.85
C MET A 1 27.97 -27.75 -2.42
N ILE A 2 28.64 -26.89 -1.63
CA ILE A 2 28.18 -25.54 -1.27
C ILE A 2 27.68 -24.73 -2.49
N ASN A 3 28.46 -24.64 -3.57
CA ASN A 3 28.08 -23.85 -4.75
C ASN A 3 26.78 -24.31 -5.45
N ARG A 4 26.40 -25.60 -5.34
CA ARG A 4 25.12 -26.09 -5.88
C ARG A 4 23.94 -25.68 -4.99
N LEU A 5 24.14 -25.65 -3.68
CA LEU A 5 23.15 -25.17 -2.72
C LEU A 5 22.91 -23.66 -2.92
N ASP A 6 23.98 -22.89 -3.05
CA ASP A 6 23.91 -21.45 -3.29
C ASP A 6 23.15 -21.14 -4.58
N SER A 7 23.42 -21.90 -5.65
CA SER A 7 22.72 -21.73 -6.93
C SER A 7 21.22 -22.05 -6.84
N ILE A 8 20.83 -23.08 -6.09
CA ILE A 8 19.41 -23.43 -5.92
C ILE A 8 18.68 -22.35 -5.11
N ILE A 9 19.31 -21.87 -4.03
CA ILE A 9 18.76 -20.80 -3.19
C ILE A 9 18.65 -19.51 -4.00
N ALA A 10 19.66 -19.17 -4.80
CA ALA A 10 19.65 -17.99 -5.66
C ALA A 10 18.52 -18.06 -6.71
N SER A 11 18.35 -19.18 -7.41
CA SER A 11 17.28 -19.33 -8.40
C SER A 11 15.88 -19.27 -7.78
N PHE A 12 15.71 -19.79 -6.55
CA PHE A 12 14.45 -19.67 -5.83
C PHE A 12 14.17 -18.24 -5.38
N ALA A 13 15.19 -17.54 -4.88
CA ALA A 13 15.08 -16.13 -4.52
C ALA A 13 14.74 -15.26 -5.75
N GLU A 14 15.37 -15.50 -6.89
CA GLU A 14 15.05 -14.80 -8.15
C GLU A 14 13.62 -15.07 -8.61
N LEU A 15 13.12 -16.30 -8.44
CA LEU A 15 11.73 -16.64 -8.79
C LEU A 15 10.73 -15.92 -7.86
N MET A 16 11.00 -15.86 -6.57
CA MET A 16 10.10 -15.24 -5.60
C MET A 16 10.12 -13.71 -5.64
N TRP A 17 11.31 -13.11 -5.73
CA TRP A 17 11.52 -11.68 -5.55
C TRP A 17 11.81 -10.92 -6.85
N GLY A 18 12.00 -11.64 -7.96
CA GLY A 18 12.30 -11.06 -9.25
C GLY A 18 11.06 -10.60 -10.01
N THR A 19 10.98 -11.02 -11.27
CA THR A 19 9.94 -10.56 -12.21
C THR A 19 8.51 -10.92 -11.79
N PRO A 20 8.21 -12.09 -11.18
CA PRO A 20 6.82 -12.44 -10.84
C PRO A 20 6.22 -11.51 -9.78
N LEU A 21 6.99 -11.14 -8.75
CA LEU A 21 6.55 -10.19 -7.72
C LEU A 21 6.27 -8.82 -8.33
N LEU A 22 7.17 -8.35 -9.20
CA LEU A 22 7.03 -7.06 -9.87
C LEU A 22 5.79 -7.02 -10.79
N VAL A 23 5.54 -8.10 -11.53
CA VAL A 23 4.34 -8.22 -12.38
C VAL A 23 3.07 -8.24 -11.52
N LEU A 24 3.08 -8.94 -10.39
CA LEU A 24 1.92 -8.97 -9.48
C LEU A 24 1.68 -7.60 -8.83
N LEU A 25 2.74 -6.89 -8.45
CA LEU A 25 2.64 -5.58 -7.82
C LEU A 25 2.18 -4.50 -8.80
N LEU A 26 2.82 -4.40 -9.96
CA LEU A 26 2.42 -3.45 -11.00
C LEU A 26 1.07 -3.82 -11.61
N GLY A 27 0.86 -5.09 -11.94
CA GLY A 27 -0.39 -5.59 -12.50
C GLY A 27 -1.55 -5.41 -11.53
N GLY A 28 -1.34 -5.74 -10.25
CA GLY A 28 -2.30 -5.49 -9.17
C GLY A 28 -2.58 -4.00 -9.00
N GLY A 29 -1.54 -3.16 -8.97
CA GLY A 29 -1.70 -1.71 -8.88
C GLY A 29 -2.51 -1.12 -10.03
N VAL A 30 -2.21 -1.52 -11.27
CA VAL A 30 -2.96 -1.09 -12.46
C VAL A 30 -4.40 -1.61 -12.42
N PHE A 31 -4.60 -2.89 -12.08
CA PHE A 31 -5.92 -3.48 -11.94
C PHE A 31 -6.78 -2.73 -10.91
N PHE A 32 -6.27 -2.51 -9.70
CA PHE A 32 -6.99 -1.76 -8.66
C PHE A 32 -7.21 -0.30 -9.06
N THR A 33 -6.27 0.32 -9.76
CA THR A 33 -6.43 1.70 -10.26
C THR A 33 -7.59 1.81 -11.25
N LEU A 34 -7.68 0.88 -12.20
CA LEU A 34 -8.77 0.81 -13.18
C LEU A 34 -10.10 0.41 -12.52
N TYR A 35 -10.09 -0.60 -11.64
CA TYR A 35 -11.27 -1.07 -10.91
C TYR A 35 -11.87 0.05 -10.04
N CYS A 36 -11.02 0.78 -9.32
CA CYS A 36 -11.43 1.95 -8.54
C CYS A 36 -11.66 3.20 -9.39
N ARG A 37 -11.65 3.12 -10.74
CA ARG A 37 -11.94 4.23 -11.67
C ARG A 37 -11.15 5.51 -11.36
N PHE A 38 -9.89 5.38 -10.95
CA PHE A 38 -9.03 6.50 -10.53
C PHE A 38 -9.63 7.38 -9.39
N ILE A 39 -10.54 6.83 -8.58
CA ILE A 39 -11.13 7.52 -7.41
C ILE A 39 -10.07 8.10 -6.46
N PRO A 40 -8.98 7.37 -6.08
CA PRO A 40 -7.97 7.92 -5.19
C PRO A 40 -7.39 9.24 -5.69
N PHE A 41 -7.11 9.34 -7.00
CA PHE A 41 -6.57 10.55 -7.62
C PHE A 41 -7.58 11.70 -7.68
N ARG A 42 -8.87 11.40 -7.84
CA ARG A 42 -9.92 12.43 -7.91
C ARG A 42 -10.30 13.00 -6.55
N TYR A 43 -10.25 12.19 -5.48
CA TYR A 43 -10.75 12.55 -4.15
C TYR A 43 -9.65 12.86 -3.12
N VAL A 44 -8.40 12.99 -3.54
CA VAL A 44 -7.27 13.38 -2.66
C VAL A 44 -7.60 14.59 -1.79
N LYS A 45 -8.22 15.63 -2.36
CA LYS A 45 -8.60 16.86 -1.62
C LYS A 45 -9.59 16.60 -0.49
N HIS A 46 -10.52 15.66 -0.69
CA HIS A 46 -11.48 15.29 0.34
C HIS A 46 -10.79 14.57 1.49
N GLY A 47 -9.88 13.64 1.18
CA GLY A 47 -9.04 12.98 2.18
C GLY A 47 -8.24 13.97 3.04
N PHE A 48 -7.60 14.96 2.42
CA PHE A 48 -6.91 16.03 3.16
C PHE A 48 -7.82 16.83 4.07
N ASN A 49 -9.06 17.14 3.65
CA ASN A 49 -10.00 17.85 4.51
C ASN A 49 -10.43 16.99 5.72
N ILE A 50 -10.53 15.67 5.58
CA ILE A 50 -10.79 14.75 6.71
C ILE A 50 -9.61 14.76 7.68
N LEU A 51 -8.38 14.65 7.17
CA LEU A 51 -7.16 14.66 7.98
C LEU A 51 -6.93 15.98 8.72
N LEU A 52 -7.40 17.10 8.16
CA LEU A 52 -7.35 18.43 8.79
C LEU A 52 -8.47 18.64 9.83
N GLY A 53 -9.29 17.63 10.10
CA GLY A 53 -10.36 17.69 11.10
C GLY A 53 -11.55 18.55 10.71
N LYS A 54 -11.69 18.97 9.44
CA LYS A 54 -12.89 19.70 8.97
C LYS A 54 -14.17 18.86 9.09
N TYR A 55 -14.03 17.55 9.17
CA TYR A 55 -15.12 16.59 9.31
C TYR A 55 -15.00 15.76 10.61
N ASP A 56 -14.10 16.12 11.53
CA ASP A 56 -13.99 15.44 12.83
C ASP A 56 -15.19 15.79 13.70
N ASN A 57 -15.91 14.77 14.18
CA ASN A 57 -16.94 14.93 15.20
C ASN A 57 -16.44 14.33 16.52
N PRO A 58 -16.44 15.08 17.65
CA PRO A 58 -15.98 14.59 18.95
C PRO A 58 -16.80 13.42 19.53
N ASN A 59 -17.96 13.09 18.94
CA ASN A 59 -18.78 11.95 19.34
C ASN A 59 -18.53 10.69 18.50
N ASP A 60 -17.62 10.72 17.51
CA ASP A 60 -17.35 9.55 16.67
C ASP A 60 -16.52 8.51 17.44
N PRO A 61 -16.82 7.21 17.28
CA PRO A 61 -16.07 6.15 17.95
C PRO A 61 -14.64 6.05 17.40
N GLY A 62 -13.66 6.42 18.21
CA GLY A 62 -12.24 6.33 17.87
C GLY A 62 -11.34 6.69 19.06
N GLN A 63 -10.21 5.99 19.21
CA GLN A 63 -9.23 6.29 20.27
C GLN A 63 -8.20 7.35 19.85
N VAL A 64 -8.03 7.55 18.55
CA VAL A 64 -7.04 8.45 17.94
C VAL A 64 -7.69 9.26 16.83
N ASN A 65 -7.19 10.49 16.62
CA ASN A 65 -7.66 11.35 15.53
C ASN A 65 -7.25 10.75 14.15
N HIS A 66 -8.02 11.00 13.09
CA HIS A 66 -7.66 10.67 11.70
C HIS A 66 -6.23 11.05 11.30
N PHE A 67 -5.72 12.20 11.78
CA PHE A 67 -4.33 12.61 11.55
C PHE A 67 -3.31 11.69 12.22
N GLN A 68 -3.59 11.25 13.46
CA GLN A 68 -2.73 10.35 14.22
C GLN A 68 -2.71 8.95 13.61
N ALA A 69 -3.87 8.46 13.14
CA ALA A 69 -3.96 7.19 12.42
C ALA A 69 -3.11 7.21 11.14
N LEU A 70 -3.16 8.29 10.36
CA LEU A 70 -2.31 8.46 9.18
C LEU A 70 -0.82 8.48 9.56
N SER A 71 -0.46 9.23 10.60
CA SER A 71 0.93 9.34 11.06
C SER A 71 1.49 7.98 11.49
N SER A 72 0.67 7.13 12.12
CA SER A 72 1.05 5.77 12.50
C SER A 72 1.19 4.82 11.31
N ALA A 73 0.47 5.04 10.21
CA ALA A 73 0.59 4.21 9.02
C ALA A 73 1.79 4.61 8.14
N LEU A 74 2.26 5.87 8.26
CA LEU A 74 3.40 6.41 7.52
C LEU A 74 4.75 6.16 8.22
N ALA A 75 4.76 6.15 9.55
CA ALA A 75 5.95 5.89 10.37
C ALA A 75 6.43 4.44 10.25
#